data_AF-A0A382H8S0-F1
#
_entry.id   AF-A0A382H8S0-F1
#
_cell.length_a   1.000
_cell.length_b   1.000
_cell.length_c   1.000
_cell.angle_alpha   90.00
_cell.angle_beta   90.00
_cell.angle_gamma   90.00
#
_symmetry.space_group_name_H-M   'P 1'
#
loop_
_entity.id
_entity.type
_entity.pdbx_description
1 polymer ?
#
loop_
_entity_poly.entity_id
_entity_poly.type
_entity_poly.pdbx_seq_one_letter_code
_entity_poly.pdbx_strand_id
1 'polypeptide(L)'
;MEFITGKHLPRRTFLRGAGAAIALPFLDAMVPAGRPWRDSTRLVGSTRLVCIEESMGSAGSNDWGDTQALFAPAQVGRDFDFAPNSQLAPLADFKDYLTIVSDTDCRMAEAYRPEEIGGDHDRSTGVFLTQSHPKQTQGSDFFLGTSLDQLHAQRFGRDTALPSLELCIEGIDRGGGCAYNYHCAYTTSLSWASPNQPLPAIREPRVVFERLFGAGDTPEDRAARRQTDRSMIDWVSTEVARLRRELGAIDRVALDDYVAHMREIERRIELVEARNASGEEREMPEAPSGVPDDWEEHMRLMF
;
A
#
# COMPACT_ATOMS: atom_id res chain seq x y z
N MET A 1 33.48 -3.56 -40.35
CA MET A 1 32.47 -2.50 -40.15
C MET A 1 31.12 -3.21 -40.11
N GLU A 2 30.64 -3.55 -38.91
CA GLU A 2 29.35 -4.21 -38.74
C GLU A 2 28.25 -3.16 -38.83
N PHE A 3 27.36 -3.29 -39.82
CA PHE A 3 26.18 -2.45 -39.95
C PHE A 3 25.07 -3.02 -39.06
N ILE A 4 24.71 -2.31 -38.00
CA ILE A 4 23.51 -2.63 -37.20
C ILE A 4 22.30 -2.28 -38.06
N THR A 5 21.66 -3.29 -38.66
CA THR A 5 20.42 -3.10 -39.42
C THR A 5 19.27 -2.89 -38.44
N GLY A 6 18.83 -1.64 -38.27
CA GLY A 6 17.73 -1.23 -37.39
C GLY A 6 16.35 -1.72 -37.83
N LYS A 7 16.11 -3.04 -37.77
CA LYS A 7 14.78 -3.61 -37.97
C LYS A 7 13.93 -3.33 -36.72
N HIS A 8 12.84 -2.59 -36.91
CA HIS A 8 11.83 -2.29 -35.90
C HIS A 8 10.48 -2.81 -36.38
N LEU A 9 9.69 -3.41 -35.48
CA LEU A 9 8.31 -3.78 -35.78
C LEU A 9 7.40 -2.58 -35.48
N PRO A 10 6.63 -2.07 -36.45
CA PRO A 10 5.67 -1.02 -36.19
C PRO A 10 4.59 -1.49 -35.20
N ARG A 11 4.28 -0.67 -34.19
CA ARG A 11 3.26 -0.94 -33.15
C ARG A 11 1.91 -1.36 -33.74
N ARG A 12 1.56 -0.83 -34.92
CA ARG A 12 0.33 -1.15 -35.67
C ARG A 12 0.34 -2.55 -36.28
N THR A 13 1.52 -3.07 -36.65
CA THR A 13 1.72 -4.44 -37.15
C THR A 13 1.57 -5.45 -36.01
N PHE A 14 2.08 -5.13 -34.82
CA PHE A 14 1.88 -5.94 -33.61
C PHE A 14 0.40 -6.03 -33.22
N LEU A 15 -0.31 -4.89 -33.16
CA LEU A 15 -1.73 -4.86 -32.78
C LEU A 15 -2.66 -5.53 -33.79
N ARG A 16 -2.31 -5.54 -35.09
CA ARG A 16 -3.07 -6.27 -36.12
C ARG A 16 -2.95 -7.80 -36.03
N GLY A 17 -1.95 -8.32 -35.30
CA GLY A 17 -1.76 -9.76 -35.05
C GLY A 17 -2.40 -10.27 -33.75
N ALA A 18 -2.98 -9.39 -32.92
CA ALA A 18 -3.45 -9.72 -31.58
C ALA A 18 -4.74 -10.57 -31.51
N GLY A 19 -5.40 -10.82 -32.65
CA GLY A 19 -6.63 -11.64 -32.69
C GLY A 19 -6.42 -13.15 -32.46
N ALA A 20 -5.16 -13.64 -32.44
CA ALA A 20 -4.88 -15.07 -32.31
C ALA A 20 -3.56 -15.41 -31.58
N ALA A 21 -2.97 -14.48 -30.83
CA ALA A 21 -1.69 -14.71 -30.15
C ALA A 21 -1.88 -14.94 -28.64
N ILE A 22 -1.45 -16.11 -28.16
CA ILE A 22 -1.12 -16.36 -26.75
C ILE A 22 -0.26 -15.18 -26.27
N ALA A 23 -0.68 -14.50 -25.20
CA ALA A 23 -0.04 -13.30 -24.69
C ALA A 23 1.44 -13.57 -24.40
N LEU A 24 2.33 -13.17 -25.31
CA LEU A 24 3.76 -13.25 -25.11
C LEU A 24 4.17 -12.04 -24.26
N PRO A 25 4.81 -12.26 -23.10
CA PRO A 25 5.33 -11.16 -22.28
C PRO A 25 6.32 -10.31 -23.10
N PHE A 26 6.37 -9.03 -22.80
CA PHE A 26 7.27 -8.09 -23.47
C PHE A 26 8.73 -8.57 -23.34
N LEU A 27 9.38 -8.87 -24.48
CA LEU A 27 10.74 -9.41 -24.52
C LEU A 27 11.76 -8.27 -24.70
N ASP A 28 12.92 -8.38 -24.06
CA ASP A 28 14.02 -7.41 -24.19
C ASP A 28 14.47 -7.15 -25.63
N ALA A 29 14.26 -8.13 -26.53
CA ALA A 29 14.53 -7.99 -27.97
C ALA A 29 13.64 -6.92 -28.66
N MET A 30 12.61 -6.40 -27.99
CA MET A 30 11.72 -5.35 -28.47
C MET A 30 12.22 -3.93 -28.11
N VAL A 31 13.32 -3.80 -27.36
CA VAL A 31 13.96 -2.51 -27.03
C VAL A 31 14.88 -2.07 -28.18
N PRO A 32 14.75 -0.84 -28.71
CA PRO A 32 15.60 -0.36 -29.81
C PRO A 32 17.09 -0.35 -29.42
N ALA A 33 17.93 -0.99 -30.24
CA ALA A 33 19.37 -0.97 -30.07
C ALA A 33 19.91 0.47 -30.04
N GLY A 34 20.70 0.80 -29.01
CA GLY A 34 21.32 2.12 -28.85
C GLY A 34 20.53 3.12 -27.99
N ARG A 35 19.39 2.74 -27.40
CA ARG A 35 18.70 3.55 -26.37
C ARG A 35 18.61 2.76 -25.07
N PRO A 36 19.20 3.24 -23.96
CA PRO A 36 18.90 2.67 -22.65
C PRO A 36 17.41 2.91 -22.35
N TRP A 37 16.71 1.89 -21.84
CA TRP A 37 15.29 1.99 -21.42
C TRP A 37 15.09 3.17 -20.46
N ARG A 38 16.09 3.43 -19.62
CA ARG A 38 16.08 4.45 -18.59
C ARG A 38 17.15 5.49 -18.88
N ASP A 39 16.72 6.73 -19.02
CA ASP A 39 17.60 7.87 -18.90
C ASP A 39 17.99 7.99 -17.41
N SER A 40 19.24 7.67 -17.09
CA SER A 40 19.77 7.74 -15.72
C SER A 40 19.87 9.18 -15.19
N THR A 41 19.64 10.18 -16.05
CA THR A 41 19.66 11.61 -15.66
C THR A 41 18.27 12.15 -15.33
N ARG A 42 17.21 11.40 -15.64
CA ARG A 42 15.85 11.78 -15.24
C ARG A 42 15.66 11.32 -13.79
N LEU A 43 15.72 12.27 -12.85
CA LEU A 43 15.07 12.16 -11.55
C LEU A 43 13.56 12.01 -11.81
N VAL A 44 13.14 10.81 -12.21
CA VAL A 44 11.74 10.45 -12.21
C VAL A 44 11.38 10.40 -10.74
N GLY A 45 10.70 11.42 -10.23
CA GLY A 45 10.05 11.32 -8.93
C GLY A 45 9.32 9.98 -8.90
N SER A 46 9.63 9.15 -7.91
CA SER A 46 9.06 7.82 -7.82
C SER A 46 7.54 7.93 -7.82
N THR A 47 6.88 7.25 -8.77
CA THR A 47 5.43 7.14 -8.76
C THR A 47 5.05 6.38 -7.50
N ARG A 48 4.34 7.05 -6.59
CA ARG A 48 3.83 6.42 -5.37
C ARG A 48 2.65 5.52 -5.74
N LEU A 49 2.59 4.34 -5.13
CA LEU A 49 1.41 3.49 -5.17
C LEU A 49 0.50 3.90 -4.02
N VAL A 50 -0.76 4.18 -4.35
CA VAL A 50 -1.83 4.40 -3.36
C VAL A 50 -2.92 3.39 -3.67
N CYS A 51 -3.30 2.61 -2.67
CA CYS A 51 -4.37 1.63 -2.74
C CYS A 51 -5.45 2.07 -1.76
N ILE A 52 -6.65 2.35 -2.27
CA ILE A 52 -7.80 2.73 -1.44
C ILE A 52 -8.85 1.64 -1.66
N GLU A 53 -9.30 1.05 -0.56
CA GLU A 53 -10.47 0.19 -0.57
C GLU A 53 -11.66 0.99 -0.06
N GLU A 54 -12.75 1.00 -0.83
CA GLU A 54 -14.06 1.40 -0.33
C GLU A 54 -14.87 0.13 -0.09
N SER A 55 -14.82 -0.36 1.15
CA SER A 55 -15.46 -1.62 1.54
C SER A 55 -16.91 -1.39 1.97
N MET A 56 -17.83 -2.21 1.46
CA MET A 56 -19.21 -2.45 1.95
C MET A 56 -20.11 -1.21 2.14
N GLY A 57 -21.33 -1.27 1.61
CA GLY A 57 -22.33 -0.21 1.85
C GLY A 57 -22.08 1.10 1.10
N SER A 58 -21.13 1.11 0.14
CA SER A 58 -21.03 2.20 -0.83
C SER A 58 -22.32 2.33 -1.64
N ALA A 59 -22.74 3.56 -1.91
CA ALA A 59 -24.00 3.85 -2.58
C ALA A 59 -24.12 3.20 -3.97
N GLY A 60 -22.98 2.87 -4.60
CA GLY A 60 -22.90 2.20 -5.89
C GLY A 60 -22.91 0.68 -5.87
N SER A 61 -22.82 0.04 -4.71
CA SER A 61 -22.77 -1.42 -4.58
C SER A 61 -24.18 -2.05 -4.53
N ASN A 62 -25.08 -1.64 -5.41
CA ASN A 62 -26.44 -2.18 -5.54
C ASN A 62 -27.01 -1.93 -6.95
N ASP A 63 -28.08 -2.64 -7.32
CA ASP A 63 -28.71 -2.55 -8.64
C ASP A 63 -29.08 -1.11 -9.04
N TRP A 64 -29.54 -0.28 -8.08
CA TRP A 64 -29.86 1.10 -8.36
C TRP A 64 -28.61 1.92 -8.69
N GLY A 65 -27.54 1.80 -7.89
CA GLY A 65 -26.27 2.46 -8.13
C GLY A 65 -25.65 2.11 -9.48
N ASP A 66 -25.81 0.86 -9.90
CA ASP A 66 -25.36 0.39 -11.22
C ASP A 66 -26.18 1.04 -12.36
N THR A 67 -27.51 1.15 -12.20
CA THR A 67 -28.34 1.87 -13.19
C THR A 67 -28.02 3.36 -13.30
N GLN A 68 -27.40 3.94 -12.26
CA GLN A 68 -26.97 5.34 -12.23
C GLN A 68 -25.51 5.55 -12.67
N ALA A 69 -24.78 4.47 -13.00
CA ALA A 69 -23.37 4.52 -13.39
C ALA A 69 -22.50 5.27 -12.35
N LEU A 70 -22.71 4.98 -11.06
CA LEU A 70 -22.05 5.73 -9.96
C LEU A 70 -20.53 5.58 -9.99
N PHE A 71 -20.01 4.35 -10.17
CA PHE A 71 -18.57 4.06 -10.19
C PHE A 71 -18.04 3.51 -11.51
N ALA A 72 -18.92 3.15 -12.44
CA ALA A 72 -18.54 2.61 -13.73
C ALA A 72 -19.31 3.31 -14.85
N PRO A 73 -18.65 3.95 -15.82
CA PRO A 73 -19.30 4.49 -16.99
C PRO A 73 -20.02 3.40 -17.79
N ALA A 74 -21.19 3.70 -18.34
CA ALA A 74 -21.94 2.74 -19.15
C ALA A 74 -21.23 2.38 -20.48
N GLN A 75 -20.38 3.27 -20.97
CA GLN A 75 -19.63 3.07 -22.21
C GLN A 75 -18.22 2.55 -21.94
N VAL A 76 -17.82 1.51 -22.66
CA VAL A 76 -16.44 0.99 -22.69
C VAL A 76 -15.62 1.73 -23.75
N GLY A 77 -14.33 1.90 -23.49
CA GLY A 77 -13.36 2.50 -24.41
C GLY A 77 -12.73 3.75 -23.82
N ARG A 78 -12.02 4.53 -24.64
CA ARG A 78 -11.37 5.78 -24.18
C ARG A 78 -12.35 6.95 -24.08
N ASP A 79 -13.40 6.91 -24.89
CA ASP A 79 -14.34 8.01 -25.07
C ASP A 79 -15.59 7.87 -24.17
N PHE A 80 -15.42 7.33 -22.95
CA PHE A 80 -16.51 7.24 -21.97
C PHE A 80 -16.77 8.60 -21.32
N ASP A 81 -17.99 8.92 -20.89
CA ASP A 81 -18.26 10.10 -20.07
C ASP A 81 -18.81 9.71 -18.70
N PHE A 82 -18.52 10.52 -17.69
CA PHE A 82 -19.10 10.35 -16.37
C PHE A 82 -20.56 10.77 -16.37
N ALA A 83 -21.42 9.95 -15.76
CA ALA A 83 -22.81 10.33 -15.52
C ALA A 83 -22.89 11.56 -14.59
N PRO A 84 -23.95 12.39 -14.67
CA PRO A 84 -24.07 13.60 -13.84
C PRO A 84 -23.95 13.36 -12.33
N ASN A 85 -24.36 12.18 -11.85
CA ASN A 85 -24.31 11.81 -10.43
C ASN A 85 -23.16 10.83 -10.11
N SER A 86 -22.23 10.61 -11.04
CA SER A 86 -21.12 9.70 -10.83
C SER A 86 -20.25 10.15 -9.66
N GLN A 87 -19.88 9.21 -8.78
CA GLN A 87 -18.95 9.46 -7.68
C GLN A 87 -17.52 9.67 -8.17
N LEU A 88 -17.23 9.31 -9.43
CA LEU A 88 -15.95 9.57 -10.08
C LEU A 88 -15.90 10.93 -10.79
N ALA A 89 -16.98 11.72 -10.78
CA ALA A 89 -17.02 13.04 -11.40
C ALA A 89 -15.87 13.99 -10.96
N PRO A 90 -15.40 14.00 -9.69
CA PRO A 90 -14.24 14.80 -9.29
C PRO A 90 -12.94 14.44 -10.02
N LEU A 91 -12.86 13.27 -10.66
CA LEU A 91 -11.70 12.82 -11.43
C LEU A 91 -11.79 13.17 -12.93
N ALA A 92 -12.79 13.96 -13.35
CA ALA A 92 -13.00 14.35 -14.75
C ALA A 92 -11.76 14.94 -15.43
N ASP A 93 -11.01 15.81 -14.73
CA ASP A 93 -9.79 16.44 -15.24
C ASP A 93 -8.65 15.43 -15.46
N PHE A 94 -8.74 14.24 -14.87
CA PHE A 94 -7.76 13.16 -14.98
C PHE A 94 -8.18 12.04 -15.93
N LYS A 95 -9.31 12.19 -16.66
CA LYS A 95 -9.90 11.16 -17.55
C LYS A 95 -8.90 10.47 -18.47
N ASP A 96 -7.93 11.20 -19.02
CA ASP A 96 -6.89 10.64 -19.90
C ASP A 96 -5.91 9.67 -19.21
N TYR A 97 -5.86 9.68 -17.88
CA TYR A 97 -5.02 8.82 -17.04
C TYR A 97 -5.82 7.74 -16.30
N LEU A 98 -7.16 7.77 -16.39
CA LEU A 98 -8.02 6.82 -15.70
C LEU A 98 -8.21 5.54 -16.51
N THR A 99 -8.17 4.42 -15.81
CA THR A 99 -8.63 3.13 -16.31
C THR A 99 -9.60 2.58 -15.28
N ILE A 100 -10.86 2.48 -15.67
CA ILE A 100 -11.92 1.91 -14.84
C ILE A 100 -12.15 0.49 -15.32
N VAL A 101 -11.96 -0.46 -14.42
CA VAL A 101 -12.25 -1.87 -14.67
C VAL A 101 -13.50 -2.21 -13.86
N SER A 102 -14.60 -2.42 -14.55
CA SER A 102 -15.90 -2.75 -13.97
C SER A 102 -16.26 -4.21 -14.22
N ASP A 103 -17.39 -4.67 -13.66
CA ASP A 103 -17.89 -6.04 -13.80
C ASP A 103 -16.85 -7.10 -13.38
N THR A 104 -16.13 -6.78 -12.29
CA THR A 104 -15.10 -7.64 -11.71
C THR A 104 -15.69 -8.44 -10.57
N ASP A 105 -15.32 -9.71 -10.50
CA ASP A 105 -15.60 -10.57 -9.37
C ASP A 105 -14.30 -11.03 -8.70
N CYS A 106 -14.36 -11.22 -7.39
CA CYS A 106 -13.23 -11.58 -6.56
C CYS A 106 -13.43 -12.97 -5.97
N ARG A 107 -13.19 -14.01 -6.79
CA ARG A 107 -13.35 -15.43 -6.41
C ARG A 107 -12.72 -15.80 -5.07
N MET A 108 -11.62 -15.16 -4.68
CA MET A 108 -10.92 -15.47 -3.43
C MET A 108 -11.67 -14.96 -2.19
N ALA A 109 -12.61 -14.03 -2.36
CA ALA A 109 -13.55 -13.58 -1.34
C ALA A 109 -14.84 -14.41 -1.28
N GLU A 110 -15.08 -15.34 -2.22
CA GLU A 110 -16.23 -16.24 -2.15
C GLU A 110 -16.04 -17.35 -1.10
N ALA A 111 -17.16 -17.90 -0.63
CA ALA A 111 -17.16 -19.11 0.19
C ALA A 111 -16.80 -20.35 -0.66
N TYR A 112 -15.77 -21.09 -0.27
CA TYR A 112 -15.38 -22.36 -0.89
C TYR A 112 -16.03 -23.56 -0.19
N ARG A 113 -16.54 -23.35 1.02
CA ARG A 113 -17.20 -24.36 1.84
C ARG A 113 -18.50 -23.83 2.43
N PRO A 114 -19.48 -24.70 2.72
CA PRO A 114 -20.75 -24.27 3.31
C PRO A 114 -20.61 -23.47 4.61
N GLU A 115 -19.59 -23.76 5.43
CA GLU A 115 -19.34 -23.09 6.71
C GLU A 115 -18.81 -21.66 6.55
N GLU A 116 -18.39 -21.28 5.34
CA GLU A 116 -17.88 -19.96 5.01
C GLU A 116 -18.98 -19.02 4.46
N ILE A 117 -20.16 -19.56 4.14
CA ILE A 117 -21.28 -18.78 3.58
C ILE A 117 -21.69 -17.68 4.57
N GLY A 118 -21.84 -16.44 4.07
CA GLY A 118 -22.19 -15.26 4.85
C GLY A 118 -21.01 -14.50 5.45
N GLY A 119 -19.80 -15.09 5.41
CA GLY A 119 -18.55 -14.45 5.86
C GLY A 119 -17.91 -13.53 4.82
N ASP A 120 -18.65 -13.06 3.81
CA ASP A 120 -18.11 -12.25 2.71
C ASP A 120 -17.55 -10.91 3.22
N HIS A 121 -18.23 -10.34 4.21
CA HIS A 121 -17.76 -9.17 4.95
C HIS A 121 -16.42 -9.42 5.65
N ASP A 122 -16.18 -10.65 6.12
CA ASP A 122 -14.96 -10.98 6.84
C ASP A 122 -13.78 -11.33 5.91
N ARG A 123 -14.06 -11.58 4.62
CA ARG A 123 -13.05 -11.94 3.62
C ARG A 123 -12.63 -10.79 2.72
N SER A 124 -13.55 -9.90 2.30
CA SER A 124 -13.32 -8.96 1.20
C SER A 124 -12.09 -8.06 1.41
N THR A 125 -11.96 -7.47 2.60
CA THR A 125 -10.86 -6.56 2.96
C THR A 125 -9.49 -7.22 2.80
N GLY A 126 -9.31 -8.42 3.36
CA GLY A 126 -8.05 -9.16 3.21
C GLY A 126 -7.75 -9.49 1.75
N VAL A 127 -8.77 -9.84 0.96
CA VAL A 127 -8.59 -10.30 -0.41
C VAL A 127 -8.23 -9.16 -1.37
N PHE A 128 -8.67 -7.92 -1.12
CA PHE A 128 -8.50 -6.78 -2.03
C PHE A 128 -7.07 -6.67 -2.59
N LEU A 129 -6.05 -6.64 -1.74
CA LEU A 129 -4.65 -6.52 -2.15
C LEU A 129 -3.88 -7.84 -2.19
N THR A 130 -4.41 -8.92 -1.61
CA THR A 130 -3.69 -10.21 -1.56
C THR A 130 -4.09 -11.15 -2.67
N GLN A 131 -5.35 -11.08 -3.14
CA GLN A 131 -5.95 -12.07 -4.03
C GLN A 131 -5.75 -13.51 -3.51
N SER A 132 -5.78 -13.67 -2.18
CA SER A 132 -5.65 -14.93 -1.46
C SER A 132 -6.92 -15.24 -0.69
N HIS A 133 -7.34 -16.50 -0.64
CA HIS A 133 -8.52 -16.90 0.13
C HIS A 133 -8.14 -17.01 1.62
N PRO A 134 -8.78 -16.25 2.53
CA PRO A 134 -8.44 -16.29 3.94
C PRO A 134 -8.73 -17.65 4.55
N LYS A 135 -7.76 -18.21 5.28
CA LYS A 135 -8.02 -19.41 6.09
C LYS A 135 -9.04 -19.07 7.17
N GLN A 136 -10.19 -19.75 7.17
CA GLN A 136 -11.18 -19.65 8.23
C GLN A 136 -10.60 -20.16 9.56
N THR A 137 -10.30 -19.24 10.46
CA THR A 137 -9.80 -19.51 11.82
C THR A 137 -10.01 -18.26 12.67
N GLN A 138 -10.21 -18.44 13.98
CA GLN A 138 -10.17 -17.38 14.99
C GLN A 138 -8.86 -17.38 15.79
N GLY A 139 -7.97 -18.35 15.53
CA GLY A 139 -6.70 -18.50 16.23
C GLY A 139 -5.57 -17.66 15.64
N SER A 140 -4.38 -17.80 16.22
CA SER A 140 -3.14 -17.17 15.74
C SER A 140 -2.56 -17.81 14.48
N ASP A 141 -3.20 -18.85 13.96
CA ASP A 141 -2.80 -19.59 12.76
C ASP A 141 -3.49 -19.06 11.49
N PHE A 142 -3.87 -17.77 11.52
CA PHE A 142 -4.42 -17.05 10.36
C PHE A 142 -3.41 -17.03 9.21
N PHE A 143 -3.92 -17.14 7.99
CA PHE A 143 -3.12 -17.25 6.79
C PHE A 143 -3.90 -16.70 5.59
N LEU A 144 -3.25 -15.84 4.82
CA LEU A 144 -3.81 -15.19 3.65
C LEU A 144 -2.81 -15.16 2.50
N GLY A 145 -1.95 -14.15 2.46
CA GLY A 145 -0.97 -13.92 1.42
C GLY A 145 -0.22 -12.60 1.65
N THR A 146 0.88 -12.38 0.94
CA THR A 146 1.54 -11.07 0.92
C THR A 146 0.79 -10.14 -0.01
N SER A 147 0.49 -8.93 0.44
CA SER A 147 -0.32 -7.98 -0.31
C SER A 147 0.50 -7.24 -1.39
N LEU A 148 -0.18 -6.79 -2.45
CA LEU A 148 0.40 -6.09 -3.60
C LEU A 148 1.22 -4.86 -3.21
N ASP A 149 0.69 -4.05 -2.29
CA ASP A 149 1.34 -2.84 -1.75
C ASP A 149 2.64 -3.19 -1.01
N GLN A 150 2.69 -4.31 -0.30
CA GLN A 150 3.90 -4.76 0.39
C GLN A 150 4.93 -5.34 -0.57
N LEU A 151 4.50 -6.06 -1.60
CA LEU A 151 5.39 -6.46 -2.70
C LEU A 151 5.97 -5.23 -3.42
N HIS A 152 5.18 -4.17 -3.59
CA HIS A 152 5.64 -2.90 -4.12
C HIS A 152 6.65 -2.22 -3.19
N ALA A 153 6.34 -2.11 -1.90
CA ALA A 153 7.19 -1.51 -0.87
C ALA A 153 8.56 -2.20 -0.77
N GLN A 154 8.60 -3.55 -0.79
CA GLN A 154 9.86 -4.32 -0.76
C GLN A 154 10.77 -4.06 -1.97
N ARG A 155 10.17 -3.77 -3.13
CA ARG A 155 10.88 -3.54 -4.39
C ARG A 155 11.26 -2.08 -4.62
N PHE A 156 10.39 -1.15 -4.27
CA PHE A 156 10.51 0.27 -4.64
C PHE A 156 10.58 1.22 -3.44
N GLY A 157 10.23 0.80 -2.24
CA GLY A 157 10.25 1.60 -1.01
C GLY A 157 11.61 1.71 -0.32
N ARG A 158 12.70 1.23 -0.95
CA ARG A 158 14.04 1.21 -0.33
C ARG A 158 14.64 2.60 -0.15
N ASP A 159 14.25 3.54 -1.00
CA ASP A 159 14.74 4.92 -1.00
C ASP A 159 13.83 5.87 -0.20
N THR A 160 12.78 5.34 0.46
CA THR A 160 11.88 6.10 1.31
C THR A 160 12.11 5.79 2.78
N ALA A 161 11.97 6.84 3.61
CA ALA A 161 12.08 6.76 5.06
C ALA A 161 11.00 5.86 5.67
N LEU A 162 9.81 5.81 5.04
CA LEU A 162 8.77 4.82 5.28
C LEU A 162 8.52 4.08 3.96
N PRO A 163 8.72 2.76 3.89
CA PRO A 163 8.48 1.99 2.67
C PRO A 163 6.98 1.85 2.35
N SER A 164 6.12 1.87 3.37
CA SER A 164 4.67 1.85 3.28
C SER A 164 4.04 2.62 4.45
N LEU A 165 2.77 3.00 4.32
CA LEU A 165 1.99 3.66 5.35
C LEU A 165 0.52 3.22 5.21
N GLU A 166 0.04 2.50 6.23
CA GLU A 166 -1.29 1.91 6.26
C GLU A 166 -2.24 2.84 7.03
N LEU A 167 -3.28 3.34 6.37
CA LEU A 167 -4.19 4.37 6.89
C LEU A 167 -5.63 3.85 6.92
N CYS A 168 -6.42 4.33 7.87
CA CYS A 168 -7.87 4.12 7.89
C CYS A 168 -8.60 5.32 8.54
N ILE A 169 -9.91 5.39 8.34
CA ILE A 169 -10.78 6.35 9.05
C ILE A 169 -11.75 5.65 10.00
N GLU A 170 -12.01 4.37 9.74
CA GLU A 170 -12.98 3.55 10.46
C GLU A 170 -12.51 3.29 11.89
N GLY A 171 -13.42 3.49 12.84
CA GLY A 171 -13.20 2.98 14.18
C GLY A 171 -13.17 1.48 14.18
N ILE A 172 -12.07 0.90 14.67
CA ILE A 172 -12.02 -0.51 15.04
C ILE A 172 -12.73 -0.66 16.39
N ASP A 173 -14.03 -0.34 16.43
CA ASP A 173 -14.87 -0.55 17.60
C ASP A 173 -15.97 -1.54 17.24
N ARG A 174 -15.61 -2.82 17.26
CA ARG A 174 -16.59 -3.90 17.17
C ARG A 174 -16.83 -4.45 18.57
N GLY A 175 -17.86 -3.92 19.24
CA GLY A 175 -18.49 -4.52 20.41
C GLY A 175 -19.12 -5.92 20.18
N GLY A 176 -18.72 -6.64 19.12
CA GLY A 176 -19.26 -7.93 18.70
C GLY A 176 -18.27 -8.89 18.04
N GLY A 177 -16.95 -8.62 18.10
CA GLY A 177 -15.93 -9.53 17.59
C GLY A 177 -16.00 -9.78 16.07
N CYS A 178 -15.17 -10.72 15.61
CA CYS A 178 -15.10 -11.12 14.21
C CYS A 178 -15.99 -12.32 13.98
N ALA A 179 -16.75 -12.27 12.87
CA ALA A 179 -17.87 -13.16 12.65
C ALA A 179 -17.46 -14.36 11.81
N TYR A 180 -18.37 -15.34 11.69
CA TYR A 180 -18.22 -16.48 10.78
C TYR A 180 -16.88 -17.24 10.92
N ASN A 181 -16.36 -17.34 12.14
CA ASN A 181 -15.10 -18.02 12.48
C ASN A 181 -13.84 -17.47 11.79
N TYR A 182 -13.85 -16.19 11.39
CA TYR A 182 -12.69 -15.50 10.85
C TYR A 182 -11.98 -14.64 11.90
N HIS A 183 -10.66 -14.49 11.75
CA HIS A 183 -9.81 -13.68 12.60
C HIS A 183 -9.94 -12.20 12.20
N CYS A 184 -9.90 -11.30 13.17
CA CYS A 184 -10.13 -9.87 12.94
C CYS A 184 -9.14 -9.20 12.01
N ALA A 185 -7.93 -9.72 11.93
CA ALA A 185 -6.93 -9.24 10.98
C ALA A 185 -7.44 -9.22 9.53
N TYR A 186 -8.34 -10.13 9.14
CA TYR A 186 -8.85 -10.18 7.77
C TYR A 186 -9.80 -9.01 7.44
N THR A 187 -10.41 -8.38 8.44
CA THR A 187 -11.32 -7.23 8.27
C THR A 187 -10.70 -5.89 8.60
N THR A 188 -9.65 -5.88 9.42
CA THR A 188 -9.03 -4.63 9.90
C THR A 188 -7.71 -4.30 9.21
N SER A 189 -7.17 -5.22 8.41
CA SER A 189 -5.86 -5.05 7.75
C SER A 189 -5.96 -5.36 6.26
N LEU A 190 -5.80 -4.30 5.45
CA LEU A 190 -5.63 -4.39 3.99
C LEU A 190 -4.25 -4.93 3.61
N SER A 191 -3.23 -4.51 4.37
CA SER A 191 -1.83 -4.72 4.04
C SER A 191 -1.25 -5.90 4.83
N TRP A 192 -0.52 -6.78 4.16
CA TRP A 192 0.03 -8.01 4.71
C TRP A 192 1.49 -8.16 4.27
N ALA A 193 2.41 -7.94 5.20
CA ALA A 193 3.86 -8.00 4.95
C ALA A 193 4.31 -9.43 4.56
N SER A 194 3.61 -10.43 5.09
CA SER A 194 3.78 -11.84 4.76
C SER A 194 2.43 -12.57 4.96
N PRO A 195 2.29 -13.84 4.52
CA PRO A 195 1.01 -14.55 4.61
C PRO A 195 0.40 -14.66 6.01
N ASN A 196 1.18 -14.46 7.06
CA ASN A 196 0.78 -14.51 8.47
C ASN A 196 1.19 -13.25 9.25
N GLN A 197 1.43 -12.13 8.56
CA GLN A 197 1.82 -10.87 9.20
C GLN A 197 0.99 -9.70 8.64
N PRO A 198 -0.22 -9.47 9.20
CA PRO A 198 -1.01 -8.28 8.89
C PRO A 198 -0.32 -7.03 9.41
N LEU A 199 -0.51 -5.92 8.70
CA LEU A 199 -0.08 -4.59 9.12
C LEU A 199 -1.30 -3.77 9.56
N PRO A 200 -1.39 -3.40 10.85
CA PRO A 200 -2.49 -2.59 11.36
C PRO A 200 -2.52 -1.21 10.71
N ALA A 201 -3.71 -0.77 10.29
CA ALA A 201 -3.93 0.58 9.80
C ALA A 201 -3.89 1.61 10.95
N ILE A 202 -3.39 2.80 10.64
CA ILE A 202 -3.33 3.93 11.56
C ILE A 202 -4.54 4.82 11.31
N ARG A 203 -5.37 4.98 12.36
CA ARG A 203 -6.53 5.87 12.32
C ARG A 203 -6.21 7.31 12.72
N GLU A 204 -5.29 7.47 13.66
CA GLU A 204 -5.03 8.75 14.32
C GLU A 204 -4.07 9.64 13.52
N PRO A 205 -4.51 10.83 13.05
CA PRO A 205 -3.66 11.72 12.25
C PRO A 205 -2.37 12.15 12.95
N ARG A 206 -2.39 12.32 14.28
CA ARG A 206 -1.19 12.63 15.06
C ARG A 206 -0.15 11.50 14.97
N VAL A 207 -0.56 10.25 15.08
CA VAL A 207 0.35 9.10 14.96
C VAL A 207 0.95 9.03 13.55
N VAL A 208 0.15 9.32 12.51
CA VAL A 208 0.63 9.42 11.13
C VAL A 208 1.65 10.55 10.98
N PHE A 209 1.36 11.73 11.53
CA PHE A 209 2.25 12.88 11.51
C PHE A 209 3.59 12.56 12.18
N GLU A 210 3.58 11.98 13.37
CA GLU A 210 4.81 11.59 14.07
C GLU A 210 5.58 10.50 13.30
N ARG A 211 4.87 9.60 12.61
CA ARG A 211 5.48 8.60 11.74
C ARG A 211 6.05 9.21 10.46
N LEU A 212 5.56 10.34 9.98
CA LEU A 212 6.13 11.03 8.81
C LEU A 212 7.28 11.98 9.19
N PHE A 213 7.12 12.75 10.27
CA PHE A 213 7.98 13.90 10.58
C PHE A 213 8.81 13.73 11.86
N GLY A 214 8.51 12.72 12.68
CA GLY A 214 9.09 12.50 14.01
C GLY A 214 8.24 13.11 15.12
N ALA A 215 8.38 12.56 16.34
CA ALA A 215 7.61 13.01 17.50
C ALA A 215 8.12 14.36 18.03
N GLY A 216 7.21 15.26 18.42
CA GLY A 216 7.53 16.59 18.96
C GLY A 216 6.75 17.69 18.24
N ASP A 217 6.28 18.68 19.01
CA ASP A 217 5.40 19.71 18.50
C ASP A 217 6.17 20.75 17.66
N THR A 218 7.41 21.07 18.05
CA THR A 218 8.27 22.00 17.32
C THR A 218 9.38 21.29 16.52
N PRO A 219 9.92 21.92 15.44
CA PRO A 219 11.09 21.41 14.74
C PRO A 219 12.29 21.12 15.65
N GLU A 220 12.51 21.98 16.66
CA GLU A 220 13.59 21.87 17.65
C GLU A 220 13.40 20.64 18.55
N ASP A 221 12.18 20.42 19.06
CA ASP A 221 11.85 19.24 19.87
C ASP A 221 12.07 17.95 19.06
N ARG A 222 11.64 17.94 17.79
CA ARG A 222 11.83 16.79 16.90
C ARG A 222 13.32 16.51 16.66
N ALA A 223 14.14 17.55 16.49
CA ALA A 223 15.58 17.40 16.33
C ALA A 223 16.27 16.84 17.59
N ALA A 224 15.91 17.37 18.76
CA ALA A 224 16.45 16.90 20.04
C ALA A 224 16.09 15.43 20.33
N ARG A 225 14.87 15.02 20.02
CA ARG A 225 14.45 13.62 20.17
C ARG A 225 15.20 12.68 19.23
N ARG A 226 15.35 13.02 17.95
CA ARG A 226 16.16 12.21 16.99
C ARG A 226 17.60 12.00 17.47
N GLN A 227 18.24 13.04 18.02
CA GLN A 227 19.59 12.93 18.55
C GLN A 227 19.67 12.00 19.77
N THR A 228 18.64 12.01 20.61
CA THR A 228 18.51 11.15 21.78
C THR A 228 18.31 9.70 21.35
N ASP A 229 17.40 9.45 20.40
CA ASP A 229 17.10 8.11 19.88
C ASP A 229 18.34 7.44 19.29
N ARG A 230 19.13 8.16 18.48
CA ARG A 230 20.39 7.63 17.92
C ARG A 230 21.36 7.18 19.02
N SER A 231 21.52 8.00 20.05
CA SER A 231 22.42 7.69 21.17
C SER A 231 21.97 6.46 21.96
N MET A 232 20.66 6.25 22.10
CA MET A 232 20.11 5.05 22.75
C MET A 232 20.31 3.80 21.89
N ILE A 233 20.10 3.89 20.57
CA ILE A 233 20.25 2.74 19.68
C ILE A 233 21.71 2.27 19.63
N ASP A 234 22.68 3.20 19.54
CA ASP A 234 24.11 2.87 19.59
C ASP A 234 24.47 2.09 20.86
N TRP A 235 23.88 2.47 21.99
CA TRP A 235 24.08 1.79 23.27
C TRP A 235 23.44 0.38 23.28
N VAL A 236 22.19 0.26 22.85
CA VAL A 236 21.46 -1.02 22.84
C VAL A 236 22.07 -2.03 21.87
N SER A 237 22.56 -1.59 20.70
CA SER A 237 23.19 -2.45 19.69
C SER A 237 24.38 -3.25 20.25
N THR A 238 25.14 -2.67 21.17
CA THR A 238 26.26 -3.35 21.84
C THR A 238 25.78 -4.45 22.79
N GLU A 239 24.74 -4.16 23.58
CA GLU A 239 24.17 -5.11 24.54
C GLU A 239 23.41 -6.26 23.88
N VAL A 240 22.71 -5.98 22.78
CA VAL A 240 22.00 -7.02 22.01
C VAL A 240 22.98 -8.04 21.42
N ALA A 241 24.14 -7.58 20.91
CA ALA A 241 25.17 -8.48 20.41
C ALA A 241 25.72 -9.42 21.50
N ARG A 242 25.73 -8.97 22.76
CA ARG A 242 26.10 -9.80 23.92
C ARG A 242 25.00 -10.80 24.25
N LEU A 243 23.75 -10.33 24.39
CA LEU A 243 22.60 -11.14 24.75
C LEU A 243 22.32 -12.27 23.74
N ARG A 244 22.48 -12.00 22.44
CA ARG A 244 22.29 -13.00 21.37
C ARG A 244 23.18 -14.24 21.54
N ARG A 245 24.36 -14.10 22.15
CA ARG A 245 25.28 -15.24 22.41
C ARG A 245 24.79 -16.14 23.54
N GLU A 246 23.99 -15.61 24.46
CA GLU A 246 23.53 -16.31 25.67
C GLU A 246 22.13 -16.92 25.51
N LEU A 247 21.32 -16.41 24.57
CA LEU A 247 19.95 -16.88 24.34
C LEU A 247 19.85 -18.21 23.56
N GLY A 248 18.78 -18.95 23.83
CA GLY A 248 18.35 -20.13 23.09
C GLY A 248 17.69 -19.80 21.75
N ALA A 249 17.40 -20.82 20.93
CA ALA A 249 16.94 -20.63 19.55
C ALA A 249 15.60 -19.87 19.42
N ILE A 250 14.65 -20.08 20.33
CA ILE A 250 13.33 -19.41 20.30
C ILE A 250 13.48 -17.93 20.64
N ASP A 251 14.19 -17.60 21.72
CA ASP A 251 14.38 -16.21 22.15
C ASP A 251 15.20 -15.40 21.15
N ARG A 252 16.08 -16.06 20.39
CA ARG A 252 16.83 -15.42 19.29
C ARG A 252 15.92 -14.92 18.17
N VAL A 253 14.80 -15.59 17.89
CA VAL A 253 13.84 -15.13 16.87
C VAL A 253 13.19 -13.83 17.33
N ALA A 254 12.70 -13.78 18.57
CA ALA A 254 12.12 -12.57 19.15
C ALA A 254 13.15 -11.42 19.22
N LEU A 255 14.41 -11.73 19.57
CA LEU A 255 15.48 -10.74 19.58
C LEU A 255 15.83 -10.25 18.17
N ASP A 256 15.81 -11.13 17.16
CA ASP A 256 16.09 -10.76 15.77
C ASP A 256 15.00 -9.83 15.21
N ASP A 257 13.73 -10.05 15.54
CA ASP A 257 12.62 -9.15 15.19
C ASP A 257 12.81 -7.76 15.85
N TYR A 258 13.20 -7.74 17.12
CA TYR A 258 13.48 -6.48 17.83
C TYR A 258 14.64 -5.70 17.19
N VAL A 259 15.75 -6.38 16.87
CA VAL A 259 16.91 -5.77 16.19
C VAL A 259 16.55 -5.26 14.81
N ALA A 260 15.72 -5.99 14.07
CA ALA A 260 15.25 -5.57 12.76
C ALA A 260 14.46 -4.24 12.87
N HIS A 261 13.57 -4.12 13.86
CA HIS A 261 12.88 -2.86 14.13
C HIS A 261 13.83 -1.71 14.49
N MET A 262 14.84 -1.96 15.32
CA MET A 262 15.82 -0.93 15.68
C MET A 262 16.61 -0.42 14.47
N ARG A 263 17.08 -1.33 13.60
CA ARG A 263 17.80 -0.97 12.38
C ARG A 263 16.93 -0.19 11.39
N GLU A 264 15.65 -0.48 11.32
CA GLU A 264 14.72 0.28 10.50
C GLU A 264 14.56 1.72 11.02
N ILE A 265 14.56 1.92 12.34
CA ILE A 265 14.56 3.26 12.95
C ILE A 265 15.85 4.00 12.60
N GLU A 266 17.03 3.37 12.72
CA GLU A 266 18.31 3.98 12.34
C GLU A 266 18.31 4.41 10.87
N ARG A 267 17.96 3.49 9.96
CA ARG A 267 17.88 3.75 8.52
C ARG A 267 16.97 4.93 8.21
N ARG A 268 15.83 5.01 8.91
CA ARG A 268 14.87 6.11 8.77
C ARG A 268 15.46 7.44 9.23
N ILE A 269 16.16 7.47 10.37
CA ILE A 269 16.84 8.68 10.86
C ILE A 269 17.88 9.13 9.83
N GLU A 270 18.72 8.23 9.33
CA GLU A 270 19.74 8.53 8.32
C GLU A 270 19.15 9.12 7.03
N LEU A 271 18.08 8.54 6.50
CA LEU A 271 17.40 9.03 5.29
C LEU A 271 16.77 10.40 5.49
N VAL A 272 16.15 10.64 6.65
CA VAL A 272 15.55 11.95 6.97
C VAL A 272 16.64 13.01 7.12
N GLU A 273 17.75 12.70 7.79
CA GLU A 273 18.88 13.63 7.94
C GLU A 273 19.54 13.95 6.61
N ALA A 274 19.83 12.93 5.78
CA ALA A 274 20.39 13.12 4.44
C ALA A 274 19.48 14.00 3.57
N ARG A 275 18.17 13.83 3.68
CA ARG A 275 17.18 14.62 2.94
C ARG A 275 16.99 16.03 3.50
N ASN A 276 17.21 16.26 4.79
CA ASN A 276 17.19 17.59 5.39
C ASN A 276 18.47 18.38 5.04
N ALA A 277 19.62 17.69 4.96
CA ALA A 277 20.89 18.28 4.56
C ALA A 277 20.94 18.70 3.07
N SER A 278 20.00 18.22 2.23
CA SER A 278 19.97 18.54 0.80
C SER A 278 19.40 19.93 0.47
N GLY A 279 19.02 20.74 1.46
CA GLY A 279 18.97 22.21 1.34
C GLY A 279 17.65 22.87 0.92
N GLU A 280 16.53 22.14 0.85
CA GLU A 280 15.21 22.79 0.72
C GLU A 280 14.58 22.98 2.10
N GLU A 281 14.48 24.23 2.55
CA GLU A 281 13.64 24.59 3.69
C GLU A 281 12.17 24.30 3.31
N ARG A 282 11.57 23.34 4.02
CA ARG A 282 10.18 22.92 3.77
C ARG A 282 9.32 23.45 4.89
N GLU A 283 8.20 24.08 4.52
CA GLU A 283 7.12 24.36 5.48
C GLU A 283 6.63 23.01 6.02
N MET A 284 6.89 22.78 7.30
CA MET A 284 6.38 21.62 8.02
C MET A 284 5.03 22.00 8.61
N PRO A 285 3.96 21.23 8.34
CA PRO A 285 2.66 21.51 8.95
C PRO A 285 2.72 21.34 10.47
N GLU A 286 1.82 22.02 11.18
CA GLU A 286 1.62 21.79 12.62
C GLU A 286 1.03 20.39 12.87
N ALA A 287 1.39 19.80 14.01
CA ALA A 287 0.91 18.47 14.39
C ALA A 287 -0.61 18.53 14.71
N PRO A 288 -1.45 17.69 14.08
CA PRO A 288 -2.89 17.62 14.40
C PRO A 288 -3.13 17.27 15.87
N SER A 289 -4.23 17.74 16.46
CA SER A 289 -4.56 17.49 17.88
C SER A 289 -5.00 16.04 18.18
N GLY A 290 -5.53 15.32 17.20
CA GLY A 290 -6.03 13.95 17.35
C GLY A 290 -6.95 13.54 16.20
N VAL A 291 -7.89 12.63 16.45
CA VAL A 291 -8.98 12.27 15.51
C VAL A 291 -10.07 13.35 15.58
N PRO A 292 -10.42 14.03 14.46
CA PRO A 292 -11.53 14.97 14.44
C PRO A 292 -12.89 14.32 14.72
N ASP A 293 -13.85 15.09 15.25
CA ASP A 293 -15.23 14.63 15.42
C ASP A 293 -15.98 14.54 14.08
N ASP A 294 -15.64 15.42 13.13
CA ASP A 294 -16.23 15.45 11.79
C ASP A 294 -15.56 14.44 10.85
N TRP A 295 -16.39 13.64 10.18
CA TRP A 295 -15.92 12.60 9.28
C TRP A 295 -15.22 13.15 8.04
N GLU A 296 -15.72 14.25 7.46
CA GLU A 296 -15.16 14.85 6.25
C GLU A 296 -13.81 15.50 6.55
N GLU A 297 -13.68 16.16 7.70
CA GLU A 297 -12.41 16.67 8.22
C GLU A 297 -11.40 15.54 8.42
N HIS A 298 -11.81 14.42 9.04
CA HIS A 298 -10.92 13.27 9.23
C HIS A 298 -10.44 12.66 7.90
N MET A 299 -11.35 12.51 6.93
CA MET A 299 -11.00 12.03 5.58
C MET A 299 -9.97 12.93 4.89
N ARG A 300 -10.21 14.24 4.86
CA ARG A 300 -9.31 15.23 4.22
C ARG A 300 -7.93 15.34 4.88
N LEU A 301 -7.83 14.99 6.17
CA LEU A 301 -6.55 14.95 6.87
C LEU A 301 -5.75 13.67 6.55
N MET A 302 -6.43 12.56 6.29
CA MET A 302 -5.81 11.25 6.10
C MET A 302 -5.49 10.93 4.63
N PHE A 303 -6.28 11.44 3.68
CA PHE A 303 -6.19 11.15 2.24
C PHE A 303 -6.18 12.43 1.39
#